data_AF-A0A628RB26-F1
#
_entry.id   AF-A0A628RB26-F1
#
_cell.length_a   1.000
_cell.length_b   1.000
_cell.length_c   1.000
_cell.angle_alpha   90.00
_cell.angle_beta   90.00
_cell.angle_gamma   90.00
#
_symmetry.space_group_name_H-M   'P 1'
#
loop_
_entity.id
_entity.type
_entity.pdbx_description
1 polymer ?
#
loop_
_entity_poly.entity_id
_entity_poly.type
_entity_poly.pdbx_seq_one_letter_code
_entity_poly.pdbx_strand_id
1 'polypeptide(L)'
;MSPYIGVVFKGVLLLGCSCLPVLAQAAEKDELAQVMRQLDQVQASYDRARALSVQSADDGRFYFDYDRASQDILAMKQGISQYLDPSRAQPRDAAAIEGRYRQERAQ
;
A
#
# COMPACT_ATOMS: atom_id res chain seq x y z
N MET A 1 12.62 36.08 23.78
CA MET A 1 11.35 36.24 24.52
C MET A 1 10.25 36.42 23.48
N SER A 2 9.29 35.49 23.46
CA SER A 2 8.27 35.30 22.42
C SER A 2 7.24 36.44 22.36
N PRO A 3 6.64 36.73 21.19
CA PRO A 3 5.29 37.28 21.16
C PRO A 3 4.28 36.33 20.50
N TYR A 4 3.15 36.21 21.20
CA TYR A 4 1.93 35.50 20.84
C TYR A 4 1.26 36.14 19.62
N ILE A 5 0.96 35.35 18.57
CA ILE A 5 0.17 35.77 17.41
C ILE A 5 -1.23 35.17 17.54
N GLY A 6 -2.22 36.05 17.39
CA GLY A 6 -3.60 35.86 17.78
C GLY A 6 -4.38 34.82 16.97
N VAL A 7 -5.24 34.13 17.71
CA VAL A 7 -6.43 33.46 17.20
C VAL A 7 -7.34 34.52 16.58
N VAL A 8 -7.88 34.22 15.39
CA VAL A 8 -9.30 34.35 14.99
C VAL A 8 -9.33 34.40 13.46
N PHE A 9 -9.79 33.31 12.84
CA PHE A 9 -10.51 33.44 11.57
C PHE A 9 -11.81 32.66 11.70
N LYS A 10 -12.87 33.40 12.03
CA LYS A 10 -14.26 32.96 11.93
C LYS A 10 -14.57 32.79 10.44
N GLY A 11 -15.20 31.67 10.09
CA GLY A 11 -15.71 31.47 8.73
C GLY A 11 -16.45 30.16 8.59
N VAL A 12 -17.54 29.97 9.35
CA VAL A 12 -18.52 28.94 9.00
C VAL A 12 -19.29 29.46 7.79
N LEU A 13 -19.01 28.88 6.63
CA LEU A 13 -19.86 28.96 5.44
C LEU A 13 -20.49 27.58 5.22
N LEU A 14 -21.67 27.37 5.81
CA LEU A 14 -22.56 26.27 5.46
C LEU A 14 -23.18 26.58 4.09
N LEU A 15 -22.41 26.38 3.03
CA LEU A 15 -22.94 26.29 1.68
C LEU A 15 -23.37 24.82 1.51
N GLY A 16 -24.68 24.60 1.40
CA GLY A 16 -25.26 23.29 1.08
C GLY A 16 -24.69 22.79 -0.24
N CYS A 17 -23.61 22.04 -0.17
CA CYS A 17 -22.81 21.62 -1.30
C CYS A 17 -23.12 20.16 -1.57
N SER A 18 -23.98 19.91 -2.57
CA SER A 18 -24.20 18.57 -3.12
C SER A 18 -22.93 17.93 -3.71
N CYS A 19 -21.77 18.62 -3.69
CA CYS A 19 -20.46 18.11 -4.08
C CYS A 19 -19.68 17.40 -2.96
N LEU A 20 -20.17 17.37 -1.70
CA LEU A 20 -19.53 16.60 -0.63
C LEU A 20 -19.16 15.16 -1.00
N PRO A 21 -20.03 14.34 -1.64
CA PRO A 21 -19.67 12.98 -2.03
C PRO A 21 -18.57 12.93 -3.10
N VAL A 22 -18.53 13.88 -4.03
CA VAL A 22 -17.51 13.92 -5.10
C VAL A 22 -16.13 14.26 -4.52
N LEU A 23 -16.05 15.19 -3.57
CA LEU A 23 -14.79 15.53 -2.90
C LEU A 23 -14.29 14.39 -2.00
N ALA A 24 -15.20 13.71 -1.31
CA ALA A 24 -14.85 12.53 -0.49
C ALA A 24 -14.30 11.38 -1.35
N GLN A 25 -14.91 11.12 -2.51
CA GLN A 25 -14.43 10.09 -3.43
C GLN A 25 -13.08 10.45 -4.07
N ALA A 26 -12.83 11.72 -4.37
CA ALA A 26 -11.52 12.17 -4.85
C ALA A 26 -10.43 11.95 -3.79
N ALA A 27 -10.70 12.30 -2.53
CA ALA A 27 -9.78 12.09 -1.42
C ALA A 27 -9.47 10.60 -1.18
N GLU A 28 -10.47 9.72 -1.26
CA GLU A 28 -10.27 8.28 -1.16
C GLU A 28 -9.31 7.76 -2.25
N LYS A 29 -9.51 8.20 -3.50
CA LYS A 29 -8.64 7.78 -4.62
C LYS A 29 -7.20 8.25 -4.45
N ASP A 30 -6.99 9.45 -3.92
CA ASP A 30 -5.66 9.99 -3.64
C ASP A 30 -4.93 9.20 -2.54
N GLU A 31 -5.64 8.84 -1.47
CA GLU A 31 -5.11 7.97 -0.41
C GLU A 31 -4.76 6.58 -0.93
N LEU A 32 -5.61 5.98 -1.77
CA LEU A 32 -5.30 4.70 -2.40
C LEU A 32 -4.11 4.79 -3.37
N ALA A 33 -3.95 5.90 -4.08
CA ALA A 33 -2.75 6.15 -4.88
C ALA A 33 -1.49 6.29 -4.01
N GLN A 34 -1.62 6.81 -2.78
CA GLN A 34 -0.53 6.81 -1.81
C GLN A 34 -0.20 5.40 -1.33
N VAL A 35 -1.20 4.56 -1.06
CA VAL A 35 -0.98 3.14 -0.70
C VAL A 35 -0.21 2.43 -1.81
N MET A 36 -0.55 2.65 -3.09
CA MET A 36 0.20 2.08 -4.22
C MET A 36 1.69 2.43 -4.18
N ARG A 37 2.03 3.69 -3.91
CA ARG A 37 3.42 4.14 -3.77
C ARG A 37 4.11 3.53 -2.56
N GLN A 38 3.39 3.33 -1.45
CA GLN A 38 3.93 2.66 -0.27
C GLN A 38 4.21 1.18 -0.55
N LEU A 39 3.34 0.50 -1.30
CA LEU A 39 3.57 -0.88 -1.73
C LEU A 39 4.81 -1.01 -2.63
N ASP A 40 5.07 -0.02 -3.50
CA ASP A 40 6.32 0.05 -4.26
C ASP A 40 7.55 0.19 -3.36
N GLN A 41 7.46 1.01 -2.30
CA GLN A 41 8.53 1.16 -1.32
C GLN A 41 8.76 -0.13 -0.52
N VAL A 42 7.69 -0.87 -0.18
CA VAL A 42 7.78 -2.17 0.48
C VAL A 42 8.47 -3.18 -0.44
N GLN A 43 8.10 -3.25 -1.72
CA GLN A 43 8.76 -4.12 -2.70
C GLN A 43 10.26 -3.82 -2.79
N ALA A 44 10.64 -2.54 -2.92
CA ALA A 44 12.04 -2.15 -2.95
C ALA A 44 12.78 -2.51 -1.65
N SER A 45 12.09 -2.51 -0.50
CA SER A 45 12.64 -2.95 0.78
C SER A 45 12.88 -4.46 0.82
N TYR A 46 11.94 -5.25 0.29
CA TYR A 46 12.11 -6.69 0.13
C TYR A 46 13.30 -7.04 -0.77
N ASP A 47 13.46 -6.35 -1.89
CA ASP A 47 14.58 -6.57 -2.81
C ASP A 47 15.93 -6.30 -2.13
N ARG A 48 16.02 -5.21 -1.35
CA ARG A 48 17.22 -4.90 -0.55
C ARG A 48 17.47 -5.96 0.54
N ALA A 49 16.42 -6.37 1.26
CA ALA A 49 16.55 -7.38 2.30
C ALA A 49 16.99 -8.73 1.72
N ARG A 50 16.47 -9.13 0.55
CA ARG A 50 16.90 -10.31 -0.20
C ARG A 50 18.38 -10.23 -0.59
N ALA A 51 18.83 -9.06 -1.06
CA ALA A 51 20.24 -8.86 -1.39
C ALA A 51 21.16 -9.04 -0.18
N LEU A 52 20.73 -8.57 1.00
CA LEU A 52 21.46 -8.74 2.26
C LEU A 52 21.42 -10.18 2.78
N SER A 53 20.31 -10.89 2.61
CA SER A 53 20.16 -12.28 3.03
C SER A 53 20.98 -13.27 2.20
N VAL A 54 21.32 -12.91 0.95
CA VAL A 54 22.23 -13.72 0.11
C VAL A 54 23.69 -13.51 0.51
N GLN A 55 24.05 -12.31 0.96
CA GLN A 55 25.42 -11.97 1.40
C GLN A 55 25.74 -12.55 2.78
N SER A 56 24.72 -12.56 3.65
CA SER A 56 24.77 -13.27 4.92
C SER A 56 24.61 -14.75 4.60
N ALA A 57 25.67 -15.56 4.67
CA ALA A 57 25.59 -17.01 4.49
C ALA A 57 24.80 -17.66 5.65
N ASP A 58 23.53 -17.29 5.79
CA ASP A 58 22.66 -17.65 6.88
C ASP A 58 22.33 -19.14 6.75
N ASP A 59 22.94 -19.98 7.60
CA ASP A 59 22.73 -21.43 7.73
C ASP A 59 21.42 -21.76 8.49
N GLY A 60 20.54 -20.76 8.68
CA GLY A 60 19.23 -20.98 9.25
C GLY A 60 18.41 -22.01 8.47
N ARG A 61 17.85 -23.00 9.18
CA ARG A 61 16.87 -23.97 8.64
C ARG A 61 15.66 -23.28 7.99
N PHE A 62 15.36 -22.06 8.41
CA PHE A 62 14.23 -21.28 7.91
C PHE A 62 14.71 -19.99 7.26
N TYR A 63 14.02 -19.60 6.19
CA TYR A 63 14.27 -18.35 5.48
C TYR A 63 12.97 -17.63 5.13
N PHE A 64 13.08 -16.35 4.80
CA PHE A 64 11.95 -15.54 4.32
C PHE A 64 11.76 -15.72 2.80
N ASP A 65 10.56 -16.10 2.39
CA ASP A 65 10.15 -16.30 1.00
C ASP A 65 9.78 -14.96 0.36
N TYR A 66 10.80 -14.28 -0.15
CA TYR A 66 10.66 -13.01 -0.83
C TYR A 66 9.80 -13.10 -2.10
N ASP A 67 9.83 -14.24 -2.80
CA ASP A 67 9.09 -14.41 -4.04
C ASP A 67 7.58 -14.46 -3.75
N ARG A 68 7.17 -15.22 -2.71
CA ARG A 68 5.78 -15.24 -2.25
C ARG A 68 5.30 -13.91 -1.68
N ALA A 69 6.11 -13.26 -0.85
CA ALA A 69 5.76 -11.93 -0.33
C ALA A 69 5.58 -10.89 -1.45
N SER A 70 6.39 -10.95 -2.50
CA SER A 70 6.26 -10.07 -3.67
C SER A 70 4.99 -10.35 -4.47
N GLN A 71 4.58 -11.62 -4.58
CA GLN A 71 3.30 -11.99 -5.19
C GLN A 71 2.11 -11.40 -4.44
N ASP A 72 2.13 -11.43 -3.11
CA ASP A 72 1.07 -10.83 -2.28
C ASP A 72 1.03 -9.29 -2.43
N ILE A 73 2.20 -8.62 -2.57
CA ILE A 73 2.26 -7.19 -2.91
C ILE A 73 1.63 -6.91 -4.28
N LEU A 74 1.91 -7.74 -5.29
CA LEU A 74 1.31 -7.61 -6.62
C LEU A 74 -0.21 -7.83 -6.59
N ALA A 75 -0.68 -8.83 -5.83
CA ALA A 75 -2.10 -9.08 -5.64
C ALA A 75 -2.83 -7.88 -5.03
N MET A 76 -2.25 -7.27 -3.98
CA MET A 76 -2.78 -6.05 -3.38
C MET A 76 -2.81 -4.88 -4.37
N LYS A 77 -1.72 -4.64 -5.10
CA LYS A 77 -1.65 -3.59 -6.12
C LYS A 77 -2.70 -3.77 -7.21
N GLN A 78 -2.92 -5.01 -7.65
CA GLN A 78 -3.92 -5.34 -8.65
C GLN A 78 -5.34 -5.07 -8.15
N GLY A 79 -5.65 -5.48 -6.91
CA GLY A 79 -6.96 -5.22 -6.29
C GLY A 79 -7.26 -3.73 -6.16
N ILE A 80 -6.29 -2.95 -5.68
CA ILE A 80 -6.42 -1.48 -5.57
C ILE A 80 -6.57 -0.85 -6.95
N SER A 81 -5.76 -1.26 -7.93
CA SER A 81 -5.85 -0.75 -9.31
C SER A 81 -7.21 -1.04 -9.94
N GLN A 82 -7.78 -2.22 -9.72
CA GLN A 82 -9.10 -2.60 -10.24
C GLN A 82 -10.22 -1.76 -9.61
N TYR A 83 -10.07 -1.36 -8.35
CA TYR A 83 -11.02 -0.45 -7.71
C TYR A 83 -10.91 0.99 -8.25
N LEU A 84 -9.68 1.48 -8.43
CA LEU A 84 -9.43 2.84 -8.92
C LEU A 84 -9.85 3.02 -10.40
N ASP A 85 -9.58 2.02 -11.22
CA ASP A 85 -9.95 1.94 -12.63
C ASP A 85 -10.77 0.66 -12.89
N PRO A 86 -12.08 0.68 -12.57
CA PRO A 86 -12.95 -0.47 -12.77
C PRO A 86 -13.12 -0.72 -14.27
N SER A 87 -12.38 -1.70 -14.79
CA SER A 87 -12.60 -2.20 -16.14
C SER A 87 -14.03 -2.70 -16.29
N ARG A 88 -14.67 -2.39 -17.42
CA ARG A 88 -15.97 -2.98 -17.79
C ARG A 88 -15.87 -4.45 -18.19
N ALA A 89 -14.67 -5.03 -18.22
CA ALA A 89 -14.47 -6.45 -18.40
C ALA A 89 -14.97 -7.22 -17.17
N GLN A 90 -15.36 -8.48 -17.37
CA GLN A 90 -15.84 -9.36 -16.31
C GLN A 90 -14.81 -9.42 -15.16
N PRO A 91 -15.25 -9.39 -13.88
CA PRO A 91 -14.33 -9.47 -12.75
C PRO A 91 -13.44 -10.69 -12.91
N ARG A 92 -12.12 -10.48 -13.00
CA ARG A 92 -11.16 -11.59 -12.88
C ARG A 92 -11.06 -11.94 -11.41
N ASP A 93 -10.84 -13.22 -11.11
CA ASP A 93 -10.61 -13.66 -9.74
C ASP A 93 -9.48 -12.82 -9.12
N ALA A 94 -9.75 -12.27 -7.94
CA ALA A 94 -8.75 -11.55 -7.18
C ALA A 94 -7.67 -12.54 -6.75
N ALA A 95 -6.40 -12.21 -7.01
CA ALA A 95 -5.29 -13.04 -6.54
C ALA A 95 -5.33 -13.15 -5.01
N ALA A 96 -5.25 -14.38 -4.51
CA ALA A 96 -5.28 -14.64 -3.07
C ALA A 96 -3.97 -14.19 -2.41
N ILE A 97 -4.08 -13.62 -1.22
CA ILE A 97 -2.93 -13.29 -0.36
C ILE A 97 -2.66 -14.49 0.54
N GLU A 98 -1.48 -15.08 0.46
CA GLU A 98 -1.14 -16.27 1.24
C GLU A 98 -0.74 -15.95 2.69
N GLY A 99 0.04 -14.90 2.90
CA GLY A 99 0.51 -14.46 4.23
C GLY A 99 1.49 -15.41 4.94
N ARG A 100 1.88 -16.53 4.34
CA ARG A 100 2.88 -17.49 4.89
C ARG A 100 4.21 -17.36 4.16
N TYR A 101 5.10 -16.55 4.72
CA TYR A 101 6.41 -16.24 4.10
C TYR A 101 7.59 -16.98 4.73
N ARG A 102 7.37 -17.86 5.71
CA ARG A 102 8.45 -18.67 6.27
C ARG A 102 8.57 -19.96 5.47
N GLN A 103 9.75 -20.23 4.92
CA GLN A 103 10.06 -21.49 4.25
C GLN A 103 11.18 -22.23 4.98
N GLU A 104 11.19 -23.54 4.81
CA GLU A 104 12.23 -24.43 5.32
C GLU A 104 13.15 -24.83 4.15
N ARG A 105 14.47 -24.84 4.38
CA ARG A 105 15.39 -25.38 3.37
C ARG A 105 15.28 -26.91 3.33
N ALA A 106 15.15 -27.46 2.13
CA ALA A 106 15.27 -28.90 1.94
C ALA A 106 16.69 -29.35 2.35
N GLN A 107 16.76 -30.35 3.23
CA GLN A 107 18.00 -30.96 3.71
C GLN A 107 18.61 -31.86 2.64
#